data_AF-A0A7T8QT33-F1
#
_entry.id   AF-A0A7T8QT33-F1
#
_cell.length_a   1.000
_cell.length_b   1.000
_cell.length_c   1.000
_cell.angle_alpha   90.00
_cell.angle_beta   90.00
_cell.angle_gamma   90.00
#
_symmetry.space_group_name_H-M   'P 1'
#
loop_
_entity.id
_entity.type
_entity.pdbx_description
1 polymer ?
#
loop_
_entity_poly.entity_id
_entity_poly.type
_entity_poly.pdbx_seq_one_letter_code
_entity_poly.pdbx_strand_id
1 'polypeptide(L)' 'MALAKYPEFFRVAIAGAPVTSWNEYDTGYTERYMDLPSLNPLGYRKGSILNLVEKFPDE' A
#
# COMPACT_ATOMS: atom_id res chain seq x y z
N MET A 1 -4.83 2.51 -2.51
CA MET A 1 -4.19 3.77 -2.04
C MET A 1 -5.12 4.97 -2.09
N ALA A 2 -5.83 5.25 -3.19
CA ALA A 2 -6.65 6.46 -3.38
C ALA A 2 -7.60 6.77 -2.21
N LEU A 3 -8.54 5.86 -1.89
CA LEU A 3 -9.52 6.05 -0.81
C LEU A 3 -8.87 6.32 0.56
N ALA A 4 -7.84 5.54 0.92
CA ALA A 4 -7.16 5.68 2.21
C ALA A 4 -6.33 6.97 2.37
N LYS A 5 -5.94 7.61 1.26
CA LYS A 5 -5.14 8.84 1.28
C LYS A 5 -5.95 10.11 1.06
N TYR A 6 -7.05 9.97 0.32
CA TYR A 6 -7.83 11.09 -0.22
C TYR A 6 -9.35 10.80 -0.16
N PRO A 7 -9.91 10.46 1.01
CA PRO A 7 -11.33 10.11 1.15
C PRO A 7 -12.27 11.26 0.77
N GLU A 8 -11.80 12.52 0.80
CA GLU A 8 -12.53 13.71 0.40
C GLU A 8 -12.83 13.77 -1.10
N PHE A 9 -12.01 13.11 -1.93
CA PHE A 9 -12.16 13.09 -3.39
C PHE A 9 -12.80 11.79 -3.90
N PHE A 10 -12.55 10.66 -3.23
CA PHE A 10 -13.01 9.35 -3.67
C PHE A 10 -14.08 8.81 -2.74
N ARG A 11 -15.34 8.78 -3.20
CA ARG A 11 -16.47 8.28 -2.39
C ARG A 11 -16.49 6.75 -2.23
N VAL A 12 -15.99 6.01 -3.22
CA VAL A 12 -15.98 4.54 -3.25
C VAL A 12 -14.68 4.05 -3.89
N ALA A 13 -14.17 2.89 -3.46
CA ALA A 13 -13.11 2.16 -4.14
C ALA A 13 -13.44 0.67 -4.29
N ILE A 14 -13.26 0.14 -5.49
CA ILE A 14 -13.34 -1.30 -5.79
C ILE A 14 -11.93 -1.75 -6.18
N ALA A 15 -11.25 -2.46 -5.28
CA ALA A 15 -9.88 -2.92 -5.49
C ALA A 15 -9.87 -4.44 -5.66
N GLY A 16 -9.67 -4.93 -6.90
CA GLY A 16 -9.56 -6.35 -7.21
C GLY A 16 -8.13 -6.85 -7.03
N ALA A 17 -7.94 -7.92 -6.24
CA ALA A 17 -6.65 -8.55 -5.93
C ALA A 17 -5.48 -7.57 -5.67
N PRO A 18 -5.65 -6.56 -4.79
CA PRO A 18 -4.59 -5.57 -4.57
C PRO A 18 -3.45 -6.15 -3.75
N VAL A 19 -2.21 -5.76 -4.07
CA VAL A 19 -1.09 -5.92 -3.13
C VAL A 19 -1.34 -5.01 -1.93
N THR A 20 -1.48 -5.60 -0.75
CA THR A 20 -1.71 -4.87 0.50
C THR A 20 -0.42 -4.63 1.29
N SER A 21 0.57 -5.51 1.12
CA SER A 21 1.91 -5.43 1.71
C SER A 21 2.96 -5.88 0.69
N TRP A 22 3.97 -5.04 0.44
CA TRP A 22 5.07 -5.39 -0.46
C TRP A 22 6.02 -6.45 0.12
N ASN A 23 6.03 -6.67 1.44
CA ASN A 23 6.83 -7.73 2.04
C ASN A 23 6.34 -9.15 1.67
N GLU A 24 5.08 -9.27 1.25
CA GLU A 24 4.44 -10.55 0.95
C GLU A 24 4.40 -10.86 -0.55
N TYR A 25 4.93 -9.97 -1.38
CA TYR A 25 4.97 -10.12 -2.83
C TYR A 25 6.32 -10.69 -3.27
N ASP A 26 6.43 -11.17 -4.50
CA ASP A 26 7.63 -11.90 -4.94
C ASP A 26 8.88 -10.99 -4.99
N THR A 27 10.04 -11.61 -4.80
CA THR A 27 11.34 -10.91 -4.76
C THR A 27 11.68 -10.25 -6.10
N GLY A 28 11.47 -10.96 -7.21
CA GLY A 28 11.88 -10.51 -8.54
C GLY A 28 11.19 -9.22 -8.99
N TYR A 29 9.90 -9.08 -8.70
CA TYR A 29 9.16 -7.85 -8.94
C TYR A 29 9.44 -6.80 -7.87
N THR A 30 9.32 -7.17 -6.59
CA THR A 30 9.36 -6.18 -5.51
C THR A 30 10.73 -5.53 -5.40
N GLU A 31 11.81 -6.30 -5.36
CA GLU A 31 13.16 -5.77 -5.16
C GLU A 31 13.62 -4.93 -6.36
N ARG A 32 13.14 -5.24 -7.57
CA ARG A 32 13.41 -4.44 -8.77
C ARG A 32 12.88 -3.01 -8.68
N TYR A 33 11.72 -2.81 -8.05
CA TYR A 33 11.04 -1.51 -8.02
C TYR A 33 11.11 -0.81 -6.66
N MET A 34 11.32 -1.57 -5.59
CA MET A 34 11.27 -1.08 -4.21
C MET A 34 12.61 -1.17 -3.47
N ASP A 35 13.66 -1.71 -4.11
CA ASP A 35 14.91 -2.15 -3.47
C ASP A 35 14.67 -3.22 -2.38
N LEU A 36 15.74 -3.68 -1.74
CA LEU A 36 15.64 -4.54 -0.56
C LEU A 36 14.94 -3.80 0.60
N PRO A 37 14.14 -4.48 1.44
CA PRO A 37 13.49 -3.86 2.60
C PRO A 37 14.46 -3.15 3.55
N SER A 38 15.69 -3.63 3.66
CA SER A 38 16.75 -3.03 4.48
C SER A 38 17.29 -1.71 3.92
N LEU A 39 17.23 -1.53 2.60
CA LEU A 39 17.69 -0.32 1.91
C LEU A 39 16.58 0.72 1.75
N ASN A 40 15.32 0.29 1.71
CA ASN A 40 14.15 1.16 1.57
C ASN A 40 13.02 0.91 2.60
N PRO A 41 13.32 0.92 3.91
CA PRO A 41 12.32 0.60 4.93
C PRO A 41 11.12 1.56 4.93
N LEU A 42 11.34 2.82 4.58
CA LEU A 42 10.27 3.83 4.47
C LEU A 42 9.37 3.59 3.26
N GLY A 43 9.92 3.12 2.14
CA GLY A 43 9.16 2.79 0.93
C GLY A 43 8.18 1.64 1.19
N TYR A 44 8.66 0.55 1.78
CA TYR A 44 7.81 -0.59 2.15
C TYR A 44 6.71 -0.19 3.14
N ARG A 45 7.05 0.63 4.14
CA ARG A 45 6.05 1.14 5.10
C ARG A 45 4.98 2.01 4.41
N LYS A 46 5.38 2.98 3.58
CA LYS A 46 4.45 3.89 2.89
C LYS A 46 3.66 3.21 1.78
N GLY A 47 4.20 2.15 1.19
CA GLY A 47 3.60 1.37 0.11
C GLY A 47 2.61 0.31 0.59
N SER A 48 2.65 -0.08 1.86
CA SER A 48 1.70 -1.01 2.46
C SER A 48 0.45 -0.30 2.96
N ILE A 49 -0.72 -0.73 2.46
CA ILE A 49 -2.02 -0.17 2.86
C ILE A 49 -2.39 -0.54 4.29
N LEU A 50 -1.80 -1.60 4.84
CA LEU A 50 -2.03 -2.07 6.20
C LEU A 50 -1.61 -1.02 7.25
N ASN A 51 -0.68 -0.13 6.91
CA ASN A 51 -0.27 0.98 7.77
C ASN A 51 -1.22 2.18 7.72
N LEU A 52 -2.30 2.11 6.92
CA LEU A 52 -3.28 3.18 6.71
C LEU A 52 -4.70 2.72 7.02
N VAL A 53 -4.88 1.59 7.72
CA VAL A 53 -6.21 1.03 8.01
C VAL A 53 -7.09 2.02 8.76
N GLU A 54 -6.54 2.71 9.76
CA GLU A 54 -7.25 3.76 10.53
C GLU A 54 -7.62 5.00 9.71
N LYS A 55 -7.16 5.10 8.46
CA LYS A 55 -7.51 6.20 7.54
C LYS A 55 -8.60 5.84 6.55
N PHE A 56 -9.10 4.60 6.57
CA PHE A 56 -10.29 4.28 5.80
C PHE A 56 -11.51 4.95 6.42
N PRO A 57 -12.52 5.33 5.62
CA PRO A 57 -13.77 5.85 6.15
C PRO A 57 -14.46 4.83 7.06
N ASP A 58 -15.06 5.30 8.16
CA ASP A 58 -15.83 4.48 9.11
C ASP A 58 -17.29 4.25 8.67
N GLU A 59 -17.71 4.90 7.57
CA GLU A 59 -19.09 4.92 7.04
C GLU A 59 -19.32 3.95 5.87
#